data_AF-A0A7R7HWX9-F1
#
_entry.id   AF-A0A7R7HWX9-F1
#
_cell.length_a   1.000
_cell.length_b   1.000
_cell.length_c   1.000
_cell.angle_alpha   90.00
_cell.angle_beta   90.00
_cell.angle_gamma   90.00
#
_symmetry.space_group_name_H-M   'P 1'
#
loop_
_entity.id
_entity.type
_entity.pdbx_description
1 polymer ?
#
loop_
_entity_poly.entity_id
_entity_poly.type
_entity_poly.pdbx_seq_one_letter_code
_entity_poly.pdbx_strand_id
1 'polypeptide(L)'
;MAQSKTARASVRAGQASGGALSVLGEYKYLIPLNGGKNVYVRNLLNGKTTRLRTDSDKFVDEVKSLAEGGHGAKIKAELEGLQVAFPDHGWDVTTKRLVDAGVFGEA
;
A
#
# COMPACT_ATOMS: atom_id res chain seq x y z
N MET A 1 31.93 -30.16 14.07
CA MET A 1 31.45 -29.39 12.91
C MET A 1 30.01 -29.00 13.17
N ALA A 2 29.75 -27.70 13.30
CA ALA A 2 28.45 -27.15 13.70
C ALA A 2 27.50 -27.09 12.49
N GLN A 3 26.34 -27.71 12.59
CA GLN A 3 25.28 -27.61 11.57
C GLN A 3 24.10 -26.85 12.18
N SER A 4 24.14 -25.52 12.07
CA SER A 4 22.96 -24.67 12.28
C SER A 4 22.08 -24.78 11.04
N LYS A 5 20.84 -25.26 11.20
CA LYS A 5 19.78 -25.14 10.19
C LYS A 5 18.53 -24.61 10.89
N THR A 6 18.46 -23.29 11.01
CA THR A 6 17.27 -22.57 11.44
C THR A 6 16.21 -22.67 10.33
N ALA A 7 15.45 -23.76 10.29
CA ALA A 7 14.25 -23.83 9.48
C ALA A 7 13.09 -23.17 10.24
N ARG A 8 13.01 -21.83 10.18
CA ARG A 8 11.81 -21.09 10.60
C ARG A 8 11.04 -20.69 9.34
N ALA A 9 10.31 -21.65 8.79
CA ALA A 9 9.37 -21.43 7.69
C ALA A 9 7.99 -21.95 8.10
N SER A 10 7.29 -21.17 8.93
CA SER A 10 5.85 -21.32 9.13
C SER A 10 5.18 -19.98 8.84
N VAL A 11 5.21 -19.58 7.56
CA VAL A 11 4.29 -18.56 7.05
C VAL A 11 3.00 -19.28 6.69
N ARG A 12 2.18 -19.57 7.69
CA ARG A 12 0.74 -19.78 7.47
C ARG A 12 0.12 -18.38 7.40
N ALA A 13 0.33 -17.71 6.27
CA ALA A 13 -0.37 -16.47 5.96
C ALA A 13 -1.86 -16.83 5.81
N GLY A 14 -2.66 -16.27 6.70
CA GLY A 14 -4.09 -16.53 6.80
C GLY A 14 -4.79 -16.33 5.46
N GLN A 15 -5.53 -17.36 5.08
CA GLN A 15 -6.60 -17.28 4.10
C GLN A 15 -7.65 -16.30 4.64
N ALA A 16 -7.58 -15.05 4.19
CA ALA A 16 -8.65 -14.08 4.33
C ALA A 16 -9.41 -14.04 3.00
N SER A 17 -10.57 -14.69 2.97
CA SER A 17 -11.56 -14.54 1.92
C SER A 17 -12.13 -13.11 1.96
N GLY A 18 -12.10 -12.41 0.83
CA GLY A 18 -12.88 -11.19 0.59
C GLY A 18 -12.07 -10.00 0.08
N GLY A 19 -12.12 -9.74 -1.23
CA GLY A 19 -11.80 -8.44 -1.82
C GLY A 19 -10.52 -8.38 -2.68
N ALA A 20 -10.65 -8.77 -3.95
CA ALA A 20 -9.85 -8.28 -5.08
C ALA A 20 -8.31 -8.41 -5.01
N LEU A 21 -7.80 -9.64 -4.91
CA LEU A 21 -6.54 -9.98 -5.57
C LEU A 21 -6.84 -10.27 -7.06
N SER A 22 -7.08 -9.23 -7.86
CA SER A 22 -7.15 -9.37 -9.32
C SER A 22 -5.74 -9.61 -9.86
N VAL A 23 -5.31 -10.88 -9.88
CA VAL A 23 -3.99 -11.36 -10.33
C VAL A 23 -3.95 -11.52 -11.86
N LEU A 24 -4.55 -10.61 -12.63
CA LEU A 24 -4.52 -10.65 -14.09
C LEU A 24 -4.45 -9.22 -14.66
N GLY A 25 -3.25 -8.63 -14.66
CA GLY A 25 -2.88 -7.53 -15.57
C GLY A 25 -2.49 -6.19 -14.95
N GLU A 26 -2.91 -5.87 -13.72
CA GLU A 26 -2.65 -4.56 -13.10
C GLU A 26 -1.81 -4.70 -11.83
N TYR A 27 -0.62 -4.09 -11.82
CA TYR A 27 0.24 -4.03 -10.64
C TYR A 27 -0.37 -3.06 -9.61
N LYS A 28 -0.80 -3.58 -8.45
CA LYS A 28 -1.25 -2.75 -7.34
C LYS A 28 -0.07 -2.07 -6.63
N TYR A 29 -0.18 -0.76 -6.39
CA TYR A 29 0.77 0.00 -5.57
C TYR A 29 0.46 -0.17 -4.09
N LEU A 30 -0.82 -0.19 -3.74
CA LEU A 30 -1.30 -0.26 -2.37
C LEU A 30 -2.03 -1.59 -2.11
N ILE A 31 -1.54 -2.37 -1.15
CA ILE A 31 -2.23 -3.57 -0.67
C ILE A 31 -2.68 -3.31 0.77
N PRO A 32 -3.98 -3.09 1.00
CA PRO A 32 -4.50 -2.71 2.31
C PRO A 32 -4.43 -3.87 3.31
N LEU A 33 -4.14 -3.56 4.57
CA LEU A 33 -4.06 -4.52 5.66
C LEU A 33 -4.75 -3.95 6.90
N ASN A 34 -5.22 -4.83 7.78
CA ASN A 34 -5.70 -4.46 9.11
C ASN A 34 -6.76 -3.33 9.07
N GLY A 35 -7.77 -3.48 8.20
CA GLY A 35 -8.85 -2.50 8.03
C GLY A 35 -8.35 -1.11 7.59
N GLY A 36 -7.34 -1.05 6.71
CA GLY A 36 -6.77 0.19 6.21
C GLY A 36 -5.76 0.86 7.13
N LYS A 37 -5.51 0.34 8.34
CA LYS A 37 -4.50 0.90 9.26
C LYS A 37 -3.06 0.70 8.79
N ASN A 38 -2.83 -0.32 7.98
CA ASN A 38 -1.52 -0.64 7.43
C ASN A 38 -1.67 -0.92 5.92
N VAL A 39 -0.57 -0.78 5.20
CA VAL A 39 -0.54 -1.04 3.76
C VAL A 39 0.84 -1.59 3.39
N TYR A 40 0.89 -2.52 2.44
CA TYR A 40 2.12 -2.75 1.69
C TYR A 40 2.16 -1.74 0.54
N VAL A 41 3.18 -0.89 0.52
CA VAL A 41 3.48 0.00 -0.61
C VAL A 41 4.51 -0.70 -1.47
N ARG A 42 4.16 -0.97 -2.73
CA ARG A 42 5.09 -1.45 -3.74
C ARG A 42 5.69 -0.26 -4.46
N ASN A 43 6.95 0.02 -4.16
CA ASN A 43 7.68 1.08 -4.82
C ASN A 43 8.40 0.55 -6.07
N LEU A 44 7.86 0.90 -7.24
CA LEU A 44 8.41 0.47 -8.52
C LEU A 44 9.71 1.20 -8.90
N LEU A 45 9.99 2.35 -8.28
CA LEU A 45 11.23 3.10 -8.52
C LEU A 45 12.45 2.42 -7.92
N ASN A 46 12.28 1.65 -6.85
CA ASN A 46 13.37 0.96 -6.14
C ASN A 46 13.17 -0.57 -6.03
N GLY A 47 12.07 -1.11 -6.55
CA GLY A 47 11.76 -2.53 -6.54
C GLY A 47 11.41 -3.11 -5.16
N LYS A 48 11.21 -2.29 -4.13
CA LYS A 48 10.90 -2.75 -2.76
C LYS A 48 9.40 -2.75 -2.48
N THR A 49 9.00 -3.61 -1.57
CA THR A 49 7.65 -3.60 -0.98
C THR A 49 7.79 -3.40 0.52
N THR A 50 7.28 -2.28 1.02
CA THR A 50 7.44 -1.87 2.42
C THR A 50 6.08 -1.86 3.11
N ARG A 51 5.99 -2.45 4.30
CA ARG A 51 4.80 -2.32 5.14
C ARG A 51 4.85 -1.02 5.92
N LEU A 52 3.86 -0.16 5.74
CA LEU A 52 3.76 1.14 6.39
C LEU A 52 2.39 1.27 7.08
N ARG A 53 2.31 2.15 8.08
CA ARG A 53 1.01 2.61 8.61
C ARG A 53 0.52 3.76 7.74
N THR A 54 -0.76 3.77 7.40
CA THR A 54 -1.39 4.80 6.57
C THR A 54 -1.41 6.18 7.24
N ASP A 55 -1.30 6.22 8.57
CA ASP A 55 -1.20 7.44 9.37
C ASP A 55 0.24 7.89 9.68
N SER A 56 1.25 7.29 9.05
CA SER A 56 2.66 7.64 9.27
C SER A 56 3.21 8.57 8.19
N ASP A 57 4.16 9.42 8.56
CA ASP A 57 4.84 10.29 7.58
C ASP A 57 5.64 9.48 6.56
N LYS A 58 6.20 8.33 6.97
CA LYS A 58 6.84 7.39 6.05
C LYS A 58 5.92 6.92 4.92
N PHE A 59 4.63 6.76 5.19
CA PHE A 59 3.66 6.43 4.14
C PHE A 59 3.47 7.60 3.18
N VAL A 60 3.35 8.83 3.70
CA VAL A 60 3.27 10.04 2.88
C VAL A 60 4.52 10.17 2.00
N ASP A 61 5.71 10.02 2.56
CA ASP A 61 6.99 10.11 1.84
C ASP A 61 7.11 9.05 0.73
N GLU A 62 6.74 7.80 1.03
CA GLU A 62 6.82 6.71 0.05
C GLU A 62 5.84 6.94 -1.12
N VAL A 63 4.63 7.39 -0.83
CA VAL A 63 3.64 7.71 -1.88
C VAL A 63 4.06 8.96 -2.65
N LYS A 64 4.65 9.96 -1.99
CA LYS A 64 5.20 11.15 -2.65
C LYS A 64 6.32 10.79 -3.62
N SER A 65 7.27 9.95 -3.20
CA SER A 65 8.34 9.46 -4.07
C SER A 65 7.77 8.79 -5.33
N LEU A 66 6.76 7.94 -5.17
CA LEU A 66 6.07 7.31 -6.30
C LEU A 66 5.34 8.33 -7.19
N ALA A 67 4.69 9.33 -6.59
CA ALA A 67 3.98 10.37 -7.32
C ALA A 67 4.91 11.24 -8.16
N GLU A 68 6.04 11.67 -7.58
CA GLU A 68 7.12 12.40 -8.27
C GLU A 68 7.74 11.55 -9.40
N GLY A 69 7.76 10.22 -9.25
CA GLY A 69 8.14 9.27 -10.29
C GLY A 69 7.08 9.02 -11.37
N GLY A 70 5.97 9.77 -11.39
CA GLY A 70 4.92 9.66 -12.40
C GLY A 70 3.82 8.63 -12.11
N HIS A 71 3.79 8.03 -10.91
CA HIS A 71 2.79 7.04 -10.53
C HIS A 71 1.59 7.62 -9.76
N GLY A 72 1.56 8.93 -9.53
CA GLY A 72 0.58 9.59 -8.65
C GLY A 72 -0.87 9.38 -9.07
N ALA A 73 -1.17 9.55 -10.36
CA ALA A 73 -2.54 9.38 -10.88
C ALA A 73 -3.08 7.96 -10.68
N LYS A 74 -2.23 6.93 -10.87
CA LYS A 74 -2.61 5.52 -10.65
C LYS A 74 -2.85 5.24 -9.17
N ILE A 75 -2.01 5.77 -8.29
CA ILE A 75 -2.17 5.61 -6.84
C ILE A 75 -3.44 6.29 -6.35
N LYS A 76 -3.76 7.50 -6.87
CA LYS A 76 -5.00 8.19 -6.54
C LYS A 76 -6.23 7.39 -6.95
N ALA A 77 -6.24 6.82 -8.17
CA ALA A 77 -7.31 5.94 -8.62
C ALA A 77 -7.43 4.66 -7.76
N GLU A 78 -6.32 4.10 -7.30
CA GLU A 78 -6.35 2.97 -6.35
C GLU A 78 -6.96 3.35 -5.01
N LEU A 79 -6.62 4.52 -4.45
CA LEU A 79 -7.20 5.01 -3.20
C LEU A 79 -8.71 5.24 -3.32
N GLU A 80 -9.17 5.79 -4.45
CA GLU A 80 -10.59 5.94 -4.75
C GLU A 80 -11.29 4.56 -4.82
N GLY A 81 -10.67 3.59 -5.49
CA GLY A 81 -11.16 2.21 -5.53
C GLY A 81 -11.20 1.54 -4.15
N LEU A 82 -10.22 1.82 -3.29
CA LEU A 82 -10.20 1.34 -1.90
C LEU A 82 -11.31 1.96 -1.05
N GLN A 83 -11.61 3.25 -1.24
CA GLN A 83 -12.73 3.91 -0.55
C GLN A 83 -14.08 3.31 -0.98
N VAL A 84 -14.25 3.00 -2.26
CA VAL A 84 -15.48 2.35 -2.76
C VAL A 84 -15.61 0.93 -2.22
N ALA A 85 -14.53 0.15 -2.23
CA ALA A 85 -14.55 -1.25 -1.79
C ALA A 85 -14.66 -1.40 -0.27
N PHE A 86 -14.10 -0.45 0.48
CA PHE A 86 -14.01 -0.51 1.94
C PHE A 86 -14.30 0.87 2.58
N PRO A 87 -15.56 1.35 2.54
CA PRO A 87 -15.89 2.72 2.93
C PRO A 87 -15.57 3.05 4.39
N ASP A 88 -15.58 2.06 5.28
CA ASP A 88 -15.34 2.24 6.72
C ASP A 88 -13.86 2.09 7.13
N HIS A 89 -12.94 1.89 6.17
CA HIS A 89 -11.52 1.70 6.44
C HIS A 89 -10.71 3.02 6.44
N GLY A 90 -11.36 4.18 6.29
CA GLY A 90 -10.73 5.50 6.39
C GLY A 90 -9.84 5.88 5.19
N TRP A 91 -10.16 5.39 3.99
CA TRP A 91 -9.39 5.72 2.78
C TRP A 91 -9.63 7.15 2.31
N ASP A 92 -10.80 7.72 2.59
CA ASP A 92 -11.11 9.14 2.44
C ASP A 92 -10.16 10.02 3.26
N VAL A 93 -9.97 9.72 4.55
CA VAL A 93 -9.05 10.44 5.45
C VAL A 93 -7.60 10.26 4.99
N THR A 94 -7.22 9.04 4.62
CA THR A 94 -5.88 8.73 4.09
C THR A 94 -5.60 9.52 2.81
N THR A 95 -6.55 9.58 1.89
CA THR A 95 -6.45 10.32 0.62
C THR A 95 -6.35 11.82 0.88
N LYS A 96 -7.22 12.34 1.75
CA LYS A 96 -7.17 13.76 2.15
C LYS A 96 -5.81 14.14 2.72
N ARG A 97 -5.22 13.31 3.60
CA ARG A 97 -3.89 13.57 4.16
C ARG A 97 -2.82 13.68 3.07
N LEU A 98 -2.85 12.80 2.06
CA LEU A 98 -1.89 12.84 0.95
C LEU A 98 -2.08 14.11 0.10
N VAL A 99 -3.32 14.50 -0.18
CA VAL A 99 -3.65 15.75 -0.89
C VAL A 99 -3.19 16.97 -0.09
N ASP A 100 -3.51 17.05 1.19
CA ASP A 100 -3.12 18.16 2.07
C ASP A 100 -1.59 18.25 2.22
N ALA A 101 -0.87 17.12 2.08
CA ALA A 101 0.60 17.07 2.05
C ALA A 101 1.21 17.40 0.66
N GLY A 102 0.39 17.73 -0.34
CA GLY A 102 0.84 18.07 -1.69
C GLY A 102 1.41 16.89 -2.49
N VAL A 103 1.10 15.65 -2.11
CA VAL A 103 1.66 14.43 -2.71
C VAL A 103 1.38 14.33 -4.21
N PHE A 104 0.22 14.82 -4.65
CA PHE A 104 -0.24 14.68 -6.04
C PHE A 104 -0.09 15.96 -6.88
N GLY A 105 0.62 16.98 -6.39
CA GLY A 105 0.74 18.29 -7.05
C GLY A 105 -0.47 19.21 -6.87
N GLU A 106 -0.39 20.44 -7.38
CA GLU A 106 -1.57 21.30 -7.58
C GLU A 106 -2.46 20.71 -8.68
N ALA A 107 -3.77 20.74 -8.44
CA ALA A 107 -4.79 20.28 -9.39
C ALA A 107 -4.86 21.18 -10.63
#